data_AF-A0A170QCC0-F1
#
_entry.id   AF-A0A170QCC0-F1
#
_cell.length_a   1.000
_cell.length_b   1.000
_cell.length_c   1.000
_cell.angle_alpha   90.00
_cell.angle_beta   90.00
_cell.angle_gamma   90.00
#
_symmetry.space_group_name_H-M   'P 1'
#
loop_
_entity.id
_entity.type
_entity.pdbx_description
1 polymer ?
#
loop_
_entity_poly.entity_id
_entity_poly.type
_entity_poly.pdbx_seq_one_letter_code
_entity_poly.pdbx_strand_id
1 'polypeptide(L)' 'MRLIKLFSFTGDIILDPFIGSGTTALAAKMMKRHFLGYELNKIYIKLGKKRLKQYQSD' A
#
# COMPACT_ATOMS: atom_id res chain seq x y z
N MET A 1 6.64 3.62 -7.92
CA MET A 1 5.35 4.10 -8.51
C MET A 1 5.19 3.80 -10.00
N ARG A 2 6.27 3.58 -10.78
CA ARG A 2 6.20 3.23 -12.20
C ARG A 2 5.24 2.09 -12.53
N LEU A 3 5.35 0.96 -11.82
CA LEU A 3 4.53 -0.23 -12.07
C LEU A 3 3.03 0.03 -11.88
N ILE A 4 2.64 0.67 -10.77
CA ILE A 4 1.24 1.01 -10.49
C ILE A 4 0.66 1.89 -11.61
N LYS A 5 1.42 2.87 -12.12
CA LYS A 5 0.96 3.74 -13.21
C LYS A 5 0.80 2.99 -14.54
N LEU A 6 1.67 2.03 -14.84
CA LEU A 6 1.68 1.32 -16.12
C LEU A 6 0.64 0.18 -16.17
N PHE A 7 0.31 -0.41 -15.02
CA PHE A 7 -0.49 -1.65 -14.95
C PHE A 7 -1.80 -1.50 -14.18
N SER A 8 -2.22 -0.28 -13.84
CA SER A 8 -3.51 -0.04 -13.18
C SER A 8 -4.06 1.35 -13.51
N PHE A 9 -5.37 1.50 -13.39
CA PHE A 9 -6.07 2.77 -13.46
C PHE A 9 -6.35 3.33 -12.07
N THR A 10 -6.69 4.61 -12.01
CA THR A 10 -7.18 5.24 -10.76
C THR A 10 -8.43 4.50 -10.28
N GLY A 11 -8.50 4.18 -8.99
CA GLY A 11 -9.59 3.40 -8.42
C GLY A 11 -9.40 1.88 -8.47
N ASP A 12 -8.40 1.35 -9.20
CA ASP A 12 -8.12 -0.09 -9.17
C ASP A 12 -7.62 -0.54 -7.79
N ILE A 13 -7.73 -1.84 -7.53
CA ILE A 13 -7.19 -2.49 -6.33
C ILE A 13 -5.84 -3.12 -6.65
N ILE A 14 -4.81 -2.72 -5.90
CA ILE A 14 -3.49 -3.37 -5.93
C ILE A 14 -3.42 -4.41 -4.80
N LEU A 15 -3.22 -5.67 -5.17
CA LEU A 15 -2.97 -6.75 -4.20
C LEU A 15 -1.47 -6.95 -3.99
N ASP A 16 -1.03 -6.95 -2.73
CA ASP A 16 0.32 -7.35 -2.34
C ASP A 16 0.27 -8.42 -1.23
N PRO A 17 0.52 -9.70 -1.55
CA PRO A 17 0.45 -10.80 -0.58
C PRO A 17 1.66 -10.86 0.36
N PHE A 18 2.68 -10.02 0.17
CA PHE A 18 3.90 -9.95 0.99
C PHE A 18 4.20 -8.50 1.33
N ILE A 19 3.19 -7.80 1.85
CA ILE A 19 3.18 -6.33 1.87
C ILE A 19 4.25 -5.72 2.80
N GLY A 20 4.81 -6.52 3.71
CA GLY A 20 5.92 -6.13 4.58
C GLY A 20 5.67 -4.81 5.30
N SER A 21 6.57 -3.85 5.09
CA SER A 21 6.48 -2.50 5.69
C SER A 21 5.44 -1.56 5.05
N GLY A 22 4.65 -2.03 4.08
CA GLY A 22 3.55 -1.26 3.49
C GLY A 22 3.94 -0.29 2.37
N THR A 23 5.07 -0.51 1.68
CA THR A 23 5.52 0.34 0.56
C THR A 23 4.53 0.33 -0.60
N THR A 24 4.03 -0.85 -0.98
CA THR A 24 3.05 -1.00 -2.06
C THR A 24 1.73 -0.32 -1.71
N ALA A 25 1.23 -0.49 -0.47
CA ALA A 25 0.03 0.18 0.02
C ALA A 25 0.16 1.71 -0.06
N LEU A 26 1.27 2.26 0.42
CA LEU A 26 1.52 3.70 0.38
C LEU A 26 1.58 4.21 -1.06
N ALA A 27 2.28 3.49 -1.94
CA ALA A 27 2.39 3.86 -3.35
C ALA A 27 1.04 3.81 -4.08
N ALA A 28 0.20 2.81 -3.80
CA ALA A 28 -1.16 2.69 -4.34
C ALA A 28 -2.02 3.87 -3.86
N LYS A 29 -2.03 4.14 -2.55
CA LYS A 29 -2.78 5.26 -1.96
C LYS A 29 -2.41 6.61 -2.57
N MET A 30 -1.12 6.91 -2.65
CA MET A 30 -0.63 8.17 -3.25
C MET A 30 -0.99 8.30 -4.75
N MET A 31 -1.18 7.18 -5.43
CA MET A 31 -1.63 7.14 -6.83
C MET A 31 -3.15 7.03 -6.95
N LYS A 32 -3.93 7.22 -5.87
CA LYS A 32 -5.40 7.10 -5.89
C LYS A 32 -5.88 5.72 -6.34
N ARG A 33 -5.16 4.66 -5.96
CA ARG A 33 -5.59 3.25 -6.07
C ARG A 33 -5.95 2.74 -4.68
N HIS A 34 -6.89 1.81 -4.63
CA HIS A 34 -7.10 1.00 -3.43
C HIS A 34 -5.98 -0.04 -3.31
N PHE A 35 -5.84 -0.63 -2.12
CA PHE A 35 -4.89 -1.71 -1.92
C PHE A 35 -5.44 -2.75 -0.95
N LEU A 36 -5.03 -3.99 -1.15
CA LEU A 36 -5.22 -5.09 -0.23
C LEU A 36 -3.87 -5.77 -0.04
N GLY A 37 -3.55 -6.17 1.18
CA GLY A 37 -2.39 -7.00 1.39
C GLY A 37 -2.31 -7.53 2.80
N TYR A 38 -1.50 -8.56 2.95
CA TYR A 38 -1.33 -9.29 4.19
C TYR A 38 0.15 -9.56 4.44
N GLU A 39 0.45 -9.72 5.72
CA GLU A 39 1.79 -9.96 6.26
C GLU A 39 1.61 -10.79 7.52
N LEU A 40 2.49 -11.77 7.74
CA LEU A 40 2.43 -12.66 8.89
C LEU A 40 3.20 -12.10 10.09
N ASN A 41 4.28 -11.35 9.82
CA ASN A 41 5.12 -10.77 10.84
C ASN A 41 4.46 -9.52 11.45
N LYS A 42 4.06 -9.66 12.72
CA LYS A 42 3.40 -8.60 13.51
C LYS A 42 4.19 -7.29 13.59
N ILE A 43 5.53 -7.35 13.56
CA ILE A 43 6.38 -6.16 13.59
C ILE A 43 6.18 -5.35 12.30
N TYR A 44 6.21 -6.02 11.14
CA TYR A 44 5.97 -5.38 9.85
C TYR A 44 4.54 -4.86 9.72
N ILE A 45 3.53 -5.60 10.22
CA ILE A 45 2.15 -5.12 10.27
C ILE A 45 2.06 -3.80 11.05
N LYS A 46 2.67 -3.72 12.23
CA LYS A 46 2.67 -2.50 13.06
C LYS A 46 3.37 -1.34 12.36
N LEU A 47 4.52 -1.61 11.74
CA LEU A 47 5.29 -0.62 10.98
C LEU A 47 4.49 -0.09 9.78
N GLY A 48 3.88 -0.98 8.99
CA GLY A 48 3.08 -0.61 7.83
C GLY A 48 1.84 0.20 8.20
N LYS A 49 1.13 -0.19 9.26
CA LYS A 49 -0.01 0.60 9.78
C LYS A 49 0.42 1.99 10.25
N LYS A 50 1.54 2.11 10.97
CA LYS A 50 2.08 3.41 11.40
C LYS A 50 2.40 4.29 10.19
N ARG A 51 3.08 3.73 9.18
CA ARG A 51 3.45 4.42 7.95
C ARG A 51 2.21 4.92 7.19
N LEU A 52 1.19 4.08 7.03
CA LEU A 52 -0.05 4.46 6.32
C LEU A 52 -0.84 5.57 7.03
N LYS A 53 -0.83 5.59 8.38
CA LYS A 53 -1.45 6.65 9.18
C LYS A 53 -0.72 7.99 9.04
N GLN A 54 0.62 7.98 9.02
CA GLN A 54 1.41 9.21 8.85
C GLN A 54 1.14 9.91 7.51
N TYR A 55 0.73 9.15 6.49
CA TYR A 55 0.37 9.65 5.16
C TYR A 55 -1.15 9.72 4.96
N GLN A 56 -1.94 9.91 6.03
CA GLN A 56 -3.28 10.51 5.91
C GLN A 56 -3.09 12.02 5.77
N SER A 57 -2.98 12.48 4.53
CA SER A 57 -3.34 13.85 4.18
C SER A 57 -4.84 13.86 3.91
N ASP A 58 -5.51 14.88 4.43
CA ASP A 58 -6.94 15.17 4.26
C ASP A 58 -7.42 15.09 2.79
#